data_AF-A0A1B6GNZ4-F1
#
_entry.id   AF-A0A1B6GNZ4-F1
#
_cell.length_a   1.000
_cell.length_b   1.000
_cell.length_c   1.000
_cell.angle_alpha   90.00
_cell.angle_beta   90.00
_cell.angle_gamma   90.00
#
_symmetry.space_group_name_H-M   'P 1'
#
loop_
_entity.id
_entity.type
_entity.pdbx_description
1 polymer ?
#
loop_
_entity_poly.entity_id
_entity_poly.type
_entity_poly.pdbx_seq_one_letter_code
_entity_poly.pdbx_strand_id
1 'polypeptide(L)'
;MPPKQKNERAPKKSKKESTPLDDIDTTGLTQNDLQEFCVRVHETLVKERQYSNFVRLDRDKLTDMVAISKKQLADMRNRNRTKVIEMESGEDKHRLVMERNRQILINLACEKNIECLNRTLETIRKLSHEGEKHDERMSEILADINALEVGSKCLHENFIEHISRLEIEHAENMHNLREKDKKVSILAEIKHDKVSSTELNRLTELFKKEQCDLDARKNKETSRLLKHQAGETLALNHYYNKILENNTSLIMVMKTTCQELKSTTAQVDKQLSDLTSNNKSLMDSLKVLKAEERKLLDTLESAGRDHSQLLYTKKELAYRNGVLENMKWELEVLNITVEKQTEKARNMKKNEQADLLEMIVKMEELNVILELILNHLRLRMNEADSTLAIMRQIHWQLGKRDKRLEFDDLFRDTSLDELNFQLCNVIEQRELVTRRYKRLLENHHLHMEDTGFEQQNADDILRDARVLNVIVNEN
;
A
#
# COMPACT_ATOMS: atom_id res chain seq x y z
N MET A 1 31.51 23.28 176.89
CA MET A 1 31.26 24.26 177.99
C MET A 1 30.10 25.14 177.56
N PRO A 2 29.12 25.38 178.42
CA PRO A 2 29.01 26.70 179.07
C PRO A 2 28.82 26.52 180.62
N PRO A 3 28.40 27.49 181.46
CA PRO A 3 29.25 27.98 182.56
C PRO A 3 28.58 27.96 183.96
N LYS A 4 29.30 28.41 185.01
CA LYS A 4 28.77 29.01 186.28
C LYS A 4 29.92 29.62 187.10
N GLN A 5 29.87 30.92 187.44
CA GLN A 5 29.41 31.52 188.72
C GLN A 5 30.22 31.12 189.96
N LYS A 6 30.41 31.90 191.03
CA LYS A 6 30.62 33.34 191.39
C LYS A 6 30.49 33.39 192.94
N ASN A 7 31.22 34.28 193.63
CA ASN A 7 30.95 34.76 195.01
C ASN A 7 31.13 33.79 196.21
N GLU A 8 31.35 34.20 197.47
CA GLU A 8 32.03 35.37 198.10
C GLU A 8 32.25 35.13 199.62
N ARG A 9 33.30 35.75 200.22
CA ARG A 9 33.42 36.32 201.61
C ARG A 9 32.90 35.53 202.85
N ALA A 10 33.75 35.11 203.79
CA ALA A 10 34.33 35.86 204.96
C ALA A 10 33.65 35.47 206.32
N PRO A 11 34.02 35.95 207.54
CA PRO A 11 35.24 36.64 208.02
C PRO A 11 35.85 36.09 209.36
N LYS A 12 37.03 36.62 209.74
CA LYS A 12 37.54 36.90 211.12
C LYS A 12 37.12 36.00 212.32
N LYS A 13 38.12 35.55 213.09
CA LYS A 13 38.43 36.15 214.42
C LYS A 13 39.83 35.77 214.94
N SER A 14 40.31 36.59 215.87
CA SER A 14 41.64 36.55 216.46
C SER A 14 41.63 35.97 217.88
N LYS A 15 42.85 35.76 218.39
CA LYS A 15 43.36 36.14 219.73
C LYS A 15 43.76 35.00 220.68
N LYS A 16 44.86 35.33 221.39
CA LYS A 16 45.39 34.80 222.65
C LYS A 16 46.19 33.50 222.59
N GLU A 17 47.50 33.70 222.60
CA GLU A 17 48.47 32.83 223.26
C GLU A 17 48.02 32.47 224.68
N SER A 18 48.32 31.25 225.10
CA SER A 18 48.41 30.83 226.48
C SER A 18 49.83 30.34 226.73
N THR A 19 50.48 30.89 227.76
CA THR A 19 51.86 30.56 228.15
C THR A 19 52.03 29.05 228.40
N PRO A 20 53.17 28.42 228.03
CA PRO A 20 53.44 27.01 228.32
C PRO A 20 53.37 26.68 229.83
N LEU A 21 53.01 25.44 230.15
CA LEU A 21 52.73 24.98 231.53
C LEU A 21 53.98 24.66 232.38
N ASP A 22 55.19 24.76 231.83
CA ASP A 22 56.38 24.12 232.40
C ASP A 22 57.07 24.89 233.56
N ASP A 23 56.81 26.19 233.73
CA ASP A 23 57.50 27.06 234.72
C ASP A 23 56.59 27.50 235.88
N ILE A 24 55.96 26.55 236.60
CA ILE A 24 55.23 26.84 237.85
C ILE A 24 55.83 26.04 239.01
N ASP A 25 56.51 26.75 239.91
CA ASP A 25 57.10 26.18 241.13
C ASP A 25 55.99 25.70 242.08
N THR A 26 55.84 24.37 242.20
CA THR A 26 54.77 23.73 242.97
C THR A 26 54.97 23.79 244.48
N THR A 27 56.07 24.39 244.99
CA THR A 27 56.42 24.33 246.42
C THR A 27 55.68 25.34 247.31
N GLY A 28 54.95 26.30 246.73
CA GLY A 28 54.29 27.41 247.46
C GLY A 28 52.80 27.63 247.18
N LEU A 29 52.10 26.71 246.52
CA LEU A 29 50.68 26.88 246.15
C LEU A 29 49.70 26.37 247.22
N THR A 30 48.61 27.11 247.41
CA THR A 30 47.48 26.70 248.26
C THR A 30 46.70 25.53 247.64
N GLN A 31 46.02 24.74 248.48
CA GLN A 31 45.36 23.48 248.07
C GLN A 31 44.39 23.62 246.88
N ASN A 32 43.68 24.76 246.78
CA ASN A 32 42.77 25.05 245.66
C ASN A 32 43.53 25.30 244.34
N ASP A 33 44.67 25.98 244.37
CA ASP A 33 45.44 26.31 243.17
C ASP A 33 46.10 25.07 242.58
N LEU A 34 46.51 24.13 243.44
CA LEU A 34 47.00 22.81 243.05
C LEU A 34 45.87 21.98 242.39
N GLN A 35 44.64 22.06 242.91
CA GLN A 35 43.48 21.41 242.31
C GLN A 35 43.13 22.00 240.94
N GLU A 36 43.17 23.33 240.77
CA GLU A 36 43.03 23.97 239.44
C GLU A 36 44.15 23.56 238.47
N PHE A 37 45.40 23.45 238.94
CA PHE A 37 46.50 23.00 238.10
C PHE A 37 46.29 21.55 237.62
N CYS A 38 45.90 20.63 238.51
CA CYS A 38 45.55 19.26 238.13
C CYS A 38 44.39 19.19 237.13
N VAL A 39 43.36 20.05 237.26
CA VAL A 39 42.27 20.15 236.28
C VAL A 39 42.78 20.68 234.95
N ARG A 40 43.62 21.73 234.92
CA ARG A 40 44.23 22.25 233.69
C ARG A 40 45.08 21.20 232.97
N VAL A 41 45.91 20.46 233.69
CA VAL A 41 46.72 19.35 233.13
C VAL A 41 45.84 18.22 232.61
N HIS A 42 44.75 17.87 233.30
CA HIS A 42 43.80 16.88 232.79
C HIS A 42 43.10 17.37 231.51
N GLU A 43 42.69 18.63 231.46
CA GLU A 43 42.08 19.23 230.27
C GLU A 43 43.04 19.28 229.07
N THR A 44 44.32 19.63 229.27
CA THR A 44 45.30 19.63 228.17
C THR A 44 45.53 18.22 227.67
N LEU A 45 45.69 17.23 228.55
CA LEU A 45 45.85 15.82 228.19
C LEU A 45 44.61 15.26 227.45
N VAL A 46 43.40 15.68 227.84
CA VAL A 46 42.16 15.34 227.11
C VAL A 46 42.13 16.01 225.73
N LYS A 47 42.51 17.29 225.62
CA LYS A 47 42.61 18.01 224.33
C LYS A 47 43.65 17.38 223.41
N GLU A 48 44.81 16.96 223.93
CA GLU A 48 45.84 16.25 223.18
C GLU A 48 45.38 14.87 222.70
N ARG A 49 44.62 14.12 223.53
CA ARG A 49 44.00 12.85 223.11
C ARG A 49 42.97 13.06 222.01
N GLN A 50 42.12 14.08 222.13
CA GLN A 50 41.14 14.45 221.10
C GLN A 50 41.84 14.86 219.80
N TYR A 51 42.88 15.70 219.89
CA TYR A 51 43.70 16.11 218.74
C TYR A 51 44.42 14.93 218.09
N SER A 52 45.06 14.05 218.87
CA SER A 52 45.69 12.83 218.35
C SER A 52 44.70 11.91 217.64
N ASN A 53 43.48 11.76 218.18
CA ASN A 53 42.44 10.97 217.55
C ASN A 53 41.92 11.64 216.26
N PHE A 54 41.77 12.96 216.25
CA PHE A 54 41.42 13.75 215.07
C PHE A 54 42.46 13.61 213.96
N VAL A 55 43.75 13.82 214.27
CA VAL A 55 44.87 13.66 213.33
C VAL A 55 44.95 12.22 212.80
N ARG A 56 44.68 11.20 213.63
CA ARG A 56 44.60 9.81 213.18
C ARG A 56 43.43 9.59 212.21
N LEU A 57 42.23 10.08 212.53
CA LEU A 57 41.08 9.99 211.64
C LEU A 57 41.31 10.71 210.30
N ASP A 58 41.95 11.87 210.31
CA ASP A 58 42.26 12.61 209.08
C ASP A 58 43.38 11.94 208.26
N ARG A 59 44.40 11.36 208.91
CA ARG A 59 45.38 10.48 208.26
C ARG A 59 44.70 9.28 207.60
N ASP A 60 43.76 8.64 208.28
CA ASP A 60 43.08 7.44 207.78
C ASP A 60 42.17 7.82 206.60
N LYS A 61 41.38 8.92 206.70
CA LYS A 61 40.64 9.50 205.56
C LYS A 61 41.54 9.83 204.37
N LEU A 62 42.70 10.45 204.60
CA LEU A 62 43.67 10.76 203.53
C LEU A 62 44.22 9.48 202.89
N THR A 63 44.49 8.45 203.70
CA THR A 63 44.95 7.14 203.24
C THR A 63 43.89 6.46 202.38
N ASP A 64 42.63 6.47 202.81
CA ASP A 64 41.49 5.97 202.05
C ASP A 64 41.26 6.76 200.76
N MET A 65 41.29 8.10 200.80
CA MET A 65 41.17 8.95 199.61
C MET A 65 42.30 8.66 198.60
N VAL A 66 43.54 8.46 199.06
CA VAL A 66 44.67 8.08 198.21
C VAL A 66 44.49 6.66 197.66
N ALA A 67 44.01 5.71 198.45
CA ALA A 67 43.73 4.34 198.00
C ALA A 67 42.61 4.29 196.95
N ILE A 68 41.51 5.00 197.19
CA ILE A 68 40.38 5.17 196.26
C ILE A 68 40.86 5.84 194.98
N SER A 69 41.63 6.93 195.08
CA SER A 69 42.15 7.65 193.90
C SER A 69 43.10 6.77 193.08
N LYS A 70 44.01 6.03 193.74
CA LYS A 70 44.89 5.05 193.06
C LYS A 70 44.08 3.95 192.37
N LYS A 71 43.04 3.42 193.01
CA LYS A 71 42.14 2.42 192.43
C LYS A 71 41.37 2.97 191.24
N GLN A 72 40.73 4.14 191.35
CA GLN A 72 40.03 4.79 190.25
C GLN A 72 40.96 5.08 189.07
N LEU A 73 42.19 5.51 189.32
CA LEU A 73 43.19 5.77 188.29
C LEU A 73 43.64 4.47 187.60
N ALA A 74 43.84 3.38 188.36
CA ALA A 74 44.09 2.04 187.81
C ALA A 74 42.91 1.52 186.98
N ASP A 75 41.68 1.64 187.47
CA ASP A 75 40.45 1.25 186.77
C ASP A 75 40.30 2.04 185.46
N MET A 76 40.58 3.35 185.46
CA MET A 76 40.53 4.18 184.25
C MET A 76 41.65 3.86 183.26
N ARG A 77 42.88 3.56 183.73
CA ARG A 77 43.96 3.05 182.86
C ARG A 77 43.60 1.71 182.23
N ASN A 78 43.04 0.79 183.01
CA ASN A 78 42.60 -0.52 182.53
C ASN A 78 41.46 -0.37 181.50
N ARG A 79 40.42 0.42 181.79
CA ARG A 79 39.34 0.73 180.84
C ARG A 79 39.86 1.35 179.55
N ASN A 80 40.80 2.30 179.62
CA ASN A 80 41.39 2.90 178.42
C ASN A 80 42.19 1.86 177.62
N ARG A 81 42.96 0.98 178.28
CA ARG A 81 43.67 -0.11 177.61
C ARG A 81 42.72 -1.10 176.93
N THR A 82 41.64 -1.51 177.61
CA THR A 82 40.59 -2.34 177.02
C THR A 82 39.97 -1.67 175.80
N LYS A 83 39.61 -0.39 175.90
CA LYS A 83 39.06 0.38 174.76
C LYS A 83 40.02 0.49 173.57
N VAL A 84 41.32 0.67 173.81
CA VAL A 84 42.32 0.67 172.73
C VAL A 84 42.35 -0.69 172.03
N ILE A 85 42.39 -1.80 172.78
CA ILE A 85 42.35 -3.15 172.21
C ILE A 85 41.03 -3.42 171.47
N GLU A 86 39.90 -2.91 171.97
CA GLU A 86 38.59 -3.00 171.30
C GLU A 86 38.56 -2.20 169.99
N MET A 87 39.15 -1.00 169.95
CA MET A 87 39.27 -0.19 168.74
C MET A 87 40.20 -0.85 167.71
N GLU A 88 41.39 -1.28 168.12
CA GLU A 88 42.35 -2.01 167.26
C GLU A 88 41.70 -3.28 166.68
N SER A 89 41.03 -4.08 167.51
CA SER A 89 40.28 -5.26 167.05
C SER A 89 39.12 -4.91 166.12
N GLY A 90 38.49 -3.75 166.29
CA GLY A 90 37.45 -3.23 165.40
C GLY A 90 38.01 -2.80 164.03
N GLU A 91 39.13 -2.09 164.02
CA GLU A 91 39.84 -1.66 162.82
C GLU A 91 40.36 -2.86 162.00
N ASP A 92 40.93 -3.88 162.66
CA ASP A 92 41.37 -5.11 162.00
C ASP A 92 40.19 -5.88 161.37
N LYS A 93 39.05 -5.98 162.08
CA LYS A 93 37.82 -6.56 161.52
C LYS A 93 37.33 -5.77 160.32
N HIS A 94 37.31 -4.44 160.39
CA HIS A 94 36.93 -3.59 159.27
C HIS A 94 37.89 -3.73 158.08
N ARG A 95 39.19 -3.86 158.32
CA ARG A 95 40.20 -4.10 157.27
C ARG A 95 39.99 -5.45 156.58
N LEU A 96 39.71 -6.51 157.32
CA LEU A 96 39.38 -7.83 156.77
C LEU A 96 38.07 -7.82 155.97
N VAL A 97 37.06 -7.08 156.41
CA VAL A 97 35.79 -6.89 155.65
C VAL A 97 36.03 -6.08 154.39
N MET A 98 36.85 -5.02 154.43
CA MET A 98 37.24 -4.24 153.26
C MET A 98 37.96 -5.10 152.22
N GLU A 99 38.92 -5.92 152.63
CA GLU A 99 39.66 -6.79 151.72
C GLU A 99 38.78 -7.90 151.13
N ARG A 100 37.90 -8.50 151.94
CA ARG A 100 36.89 -9.46 151.45
C ARG A 100 35.94 -8.82 150.43
N ASN A 101 35.45 -7.61 150.70
CA ASN A 101 34.57 -6.88 149.78
C ASN A 101 35.29 -6.48 148.49
N ARG A 102 36.58 -6.08 148.59
CA ARG A 102 37.45 -5.83 147.43
C ARG A 102 37.58 -7.09 146.56
N GLN A 103 37.84 -8.25 147.16
CA GLN A 103 37.94 -9.51 146.41
C GLN A 103 36.60 -9.91 145.77
N ILE A 104 35.47 -9.72 146.46
CA ILE A 104 34.13 -9.96 145.90
C ILE A 104 33.88 -9.04 144.68
N LEU A 105 34.24 -7.76 144.76
CA LEU A 105 34.11 -6.82 143.64
C LEU A 105 35.01 -7.20 142.46
N ILE A 106 36.25 -7.65 142.71
CA ILE A 106 37.16 -8.15 141.67
C ILE A 106 36.55 -9.38 140.98
N ASN A 107 36.09 -10.37 141.76
CA ASN A 107 35.46 -11.58 141.23
C ASN A 107 34.23 -11.25 140.40
N LEU A 108 33.33 -10.39 140.91
CA LEU A 108 32.13 -9.96 140.19
C LEU A 108 32.45 -9.22 138.89
N ALA A 109 33.48 -8.37 138.88
CA ALA A 109 33.94 -7.70 137.67
C ALA A 109 34.52 -8.70 136.65
N CYS A 110 35.30 -9.69 137.10
CA CYS A 110 35.80 -10.77 136.26
C CYS A 110 34.67 -11.62 135.68
N GLU A 111 33.70 -12.04 136.50
CA GLU A 111 32.51 -12.78 136.06
C GLU A 111 31.71 -12.02 135.01
N LYS A 112 31.44 -10.72 135.23
CA LYS A 112 30.70 -9.89 134.25
C LYS A 112 31.49 -9.64 132.97
N ASN A 113 32.81 -9.53 133.04
CA ASN A 113 33.65 -9.46 131.86
C ASN A 113 33.64 -10.79 131.06
N ILE A 114 33.73 -11.93 131.75
CA ILE A 114 33.62 -13.26 131.14
C ILE A 114 32.24 -13.48 130.50
N GLU A 115 31.15 -13.10 131.18
CA GLU A 115 29.80 -13.11 130.60
C GLU A 115 29.71 -12.25 129.33
N CYS A 116 30.30 -11.06 129.35
CA CYS A 116 30.31 -10.16 128.19
C CYS A 116 31.07 -10.78 127.01
N LEU A 117 32.29 -11.28 127.26
CA LEU A 117 33.12 -11.98 126.27
C LEU A 117 32.45 -13.24 125.72
N ASN A 118 31.75 -14.02 126.56
CA ASN A 118 31.01 -15.19 126.10
C ASN A 118 29.83 -14.79 125.19
N ARG A 119 29.09 -13.72 125.53
CA ARG A 119 28.02 -13.19 124.67
C ARG A 119 28.56 -12.69 123.33
N THR A 120 29.68 -11.96 123.31
CA THR A 120 30.27 -11.48 122.05
C THR A 120 30.84 -12.62 121.21
N LEU A 121 31.48 -13.62 121.82
CA LEU A 121 31.90 -14.84 121.11
C LEU A 121 30.72 -15.62 120.54
N GLU A 122 29.60 -15.72 121.27
CA GLU A 122 28.40 -16.38 120.78
C GLU A 122 27.74 -15.63 119.62
N THR A 123 27.71 -14.29 119.65
CA THR A 123 27.22 -13.49 118.50
C THR A 123 28.15 -13.60 117.30
N ILE A 124 29.48 -13.58 117.50
CA ILE A 124 30.47 -13.80 116.42
C ILE A 124 30.28 -15.18 115.78
N ARG A 125 30.11 -16.24 116.57
CA ARG A 125 29.84 -17.59 116.06
C ARG A 125 28.54 -17.67 115.26
N LYS A 126 27.47 -17.04 115.73
CA LYS A 126 26.19 -16.97 115.01
C LYS A 126 26.33 -16.23 113.68
N LEU A 127 27.05 -15.10 113.67
CA LEU A 127 27.31 -14.34 112.45
C LEU A 127 28.20 -15.10 111.45
N SER A 128 29.24 -15.81 111.92
CA SER A 128 30.06 -16.69 111.08
C SER A 128 29.21 -17.79 110.44
N HIS A 129 28.39 -18.47 111.25
CA HIS A 129 27.56 -19.58 110.80
C HIS A 129 26.46 -19.17 109.81
N GLU A 130 25.83 -18.00 109.98
CA GLU A 130 24.89 -17.47 108.98
C GLU A 130 25.60 -16.92 107.73
N GLY A 131 26.85 -16.47 107.85
CA GLY A 131 27.72 -16.14 106.71
C GLY A 131 28.09 -17.38 105.88
N GLU A 132 28.55 -18.44 106.54
CA GLU A 132 28.86 -19.74 105.91
C GLU A 132 27.65 -20.29 105.15
N LYS A 133 26.45 -20.32 105.76
CA LYS A 133 25.20 -20.71 105.07
C LYS A 133 24.83 -19.80 103.89
N HIS A 134 25.13 -18.52 103.98
CA HIS A 134 24.86 -17.58 102.89
C HIS A 134 25.78 -17.89 101.69
N ASP A 135 27.05 -18.12 101.95
CA ASP A 135 28.04 -18.45 100.94
C ASP A 135 27.78 -19.84 100.32
N GLU A 136 27.34 -20.83 101.11
CA GLU A 136 26.83 -22.12 100.62
C GLU A 136 25.67 -21.93 99.63
N ARG A 137 24.62 -21.18 100.00
CA ARG A 137 23.48 -20.88 99.12
C ARG A 137 23.87 -20.11 97.87
N MET A 138 24.81 -19.16 97.97
CA MET A 138 25.35 -18.47 96.79
C MET A 138 26.07 -19.45 95.87
N SER A 139 26.84 -20.40 96.42
CA SER A 139 27.54 -21.41 95.62
C SER A 139 26.56 -22.37 94.93
N GLU A 140 25.47 -22.75 95.60
CA GLU A 140 24.38 -23.54 95.00
C GLU A 140 23.72 -22.77 93.84
N ILE A 141 23.32 -21.52 94.06
CA ILE A 141 22.69 -20.67 93.03
C ILE A 141 23.64 -20.47 91.82
N LEU A 142 24.93 -20.27 92.06
CA LEU A 142 25.92 -20.17 90.98
C LEU A 142 26.10 -21.49 90.23
N ALA A 143 26.04 -22.64 90.91
CA ALA A 143 26.07 -23.94 90.25
C ALA A 143 24.83 -24.16 89.37
N ASP A 144 23.64 -23.82 89.86
CA ASP A 144 22.38 -23.89 89.11
C ASP A 144 22.37 -22.96 87.89
N ILE A 145 22.84 -21.72 88.03
CA ILE A 145 22.98 -20.77 86.90
C ILE A 145 23.90 -21.35 85.83
N ASN A 146 25.08 -21.86 86.21
CA ASN A 146 26.03 -22.47 85.27
C ASN A 146 25.44 -23.71 84.58
N ALA A 147 24.71 -24.56 85.31
CA ALA A 147 24.04 -25.72 84.76
C ALA A 147 22.95 -25.34 83.74
N LEU A 148 22.15 -24.31 84.05
CA LEU A 148 21.12 -23.77 83.15
C LEU A 148 21.74 -23.12 81.90
N GLU A 149 22.86 -22.38 82.04
CA GLU A 149 23.58 -21.82 80.90
C GLU A 149 24.12 -22.90 79.96
N VAL A 150 24.75 -23.96 80.50
CA VAL A 150 25.26 -25.08 79.71
C VAL A 150 24.12 -25.84 79.04
N GLY A 151 23.02 -26.10 79.76
CA GLY A 151 21.82 -26.72 79.20
C GLY A 151 21.19 -25.91 78.06
N SER A 152 21.11 -24.58 78.23
CA SER A 152 20.60 -23.66 77.21
C SER A 152 21.48 -23.64 75.95
N LYS A 153 22.81 -23.57 76.11
CA LYS A 153 23.79 -23.64 75.01
C LYS A 153 23.67 -24.98 74.26
N CYS A 154 23.63 -26.09 74.97
CA CYS A 154 23.46 -27.42 74.40
C CYS A 154 22.13 -27.57 73.64
N LEU A 155 21.01 -27.07 74.18
CA LEU A 155 19.73 -27.07 73.47
C LEU A 155 19.79 -26.22 72.18
N HIS A 156 20.44 -25.06 72.23
CA HIS A 156 20.61 -24.19 71.06
C HIS A 156 21.44 -24.86 69.96
N GLU A 157 22.55 -25.51 70.32
CA GLU A 157 23.38 -26.29 69.40
C GLU A 157 22.58 -27.45 68.77
N ASN A 158 21.82 -28.21 69.57
CA ASN A 158 20.93 -29.25 69.07
C ASN A 158 19.87 -28.72 68.09
N PHE A 159 19.31 -27.53 68.34
CA PHE A 159 18.37 -26.90 67.40
C PHE A 159 19.05 -26.49 66.08
N ILE A 160 20.26 -25.93 66.13
CA ILE A 160 21.04 -25.61 64.92
C ILE A 160 21.31 -26.89 64.12
N GLU A 161 21.81 -27.95 64.76
CA GLU A 161 22.05 -29.24 64.10
C GLU A 161 20.78 -29.88 63.54
N HIS A 162 19.63 -29.68 64.17
CA HIS A 162 18.36 -30.15 63.64
C HIS A 162 17.91 -29.35 62.41
N ILE A 163 18.04 -28.03 62.43
CA ILE A 163 17.76 -27.16 61.28
C ILE A 163 18.67 -27.53 60.11
N SER A 164 19.98 -27.62 60.31
CA SER A 164 20.92 -27.97 59.24
C SER A 164 20.66 -29.37 58.66
N ARG A 165 20.23 -30.34 59.48
CA ARG A 165 19.78 -31.66 58.96
C ARG A 165 18.53 -31.54 58.09
N LEU A 166 17.52 -30.78 58.52
CA LEU A 166 16.30 -30.55 57.73
C LEU A 166 16.60 -29.80 56.42
N GLU A 167 17.54 -28.86 56.42
CA GLU A 167 17.99 -28.16 55.21
C GLU A 167 18.66 -29.11 54.20
N ILE A 168 19.50 -30.04 54.70
CA ILE A 168 20.14 -31.09 53.87
C ILE A 168 19.08 -32.05 53.32
N GLU A 169 18.20 -32.60 54.15
CA GLU A 169 17.11 -33.49 53.71
C GLU A 169 16.20 -32.81 52.68
N HIS A 170 15.89 -31.52 52.87
CA HIS A 170 15.11 -30.75 51.90
C HIS A 170 15.87 -30.55 50.59
N ALA A 171 17.17 -30.25 50.63
CA ALA A 171 18.00 -30.11 49.44
C ALA A 171 18.09 -31.44 48.65
N GLU A 172 18.27 -32.57 49.33
CA GLU A 172 18.26 -33.90 48.72
C GLU A 172 16.90 -34.24 48.10
N ASN A 173 15.80 -33.97 48.81
CA ASN A 173 14.44 -34.17 48.28
C ASN A 173 14.18 -33.31 47.03
N MET A 174 14.60 -32.04 47.04
CA MET A 174 14.49 -31.15 45.88
C MET A 174 15.39 -31.57 44.72
N HIS A 175 16.58 -32.14 44.99
CA HIS A 175 17.43 -32.73 43.96
C HIS A 175 16.77 -33.96 43.33
N ASN A 176 16.27 -34.88 44.16
CA ASN A 176 15.57 -36.10 43.75
C ASN A 176 14.29 -35.81 42.94
N LEU A 177 13.57 -34.73 43.26
CA LEU A 177 12.42 -34.29 42.47
C LEU A 177 12.85 -33.77 41.08
N ARG A 178 13.85 -32.88 41.02
CA ARG A 178 14.40 -32.37 39.75
C ARG A 178 14.97 -33.49 38.87
N GLU A 179 15.59 -34.51 39.46
CA GLU A 179 16.03 -35.74 38.79
C GLU A 179 14.86 -36.49 38.15
N LYS A 180 13.76 -36.70 38.89
CA LYS A 180 12.54 -37.34 38.38
C LYS A 180 11.91 -36.52 37.25
N ASP A 181 11.79 -35.21 37.43
CA ASP A 181 11.21 -34.31 36.43
C ASP A 181 12.03 -34.30 35.12
N LYS A 182 13.37 -34.26 35.22
CA LYS A 182 14.26 -34.43 34.05
C LYS A 182 14.02 -35.76 33.34
N LYS A 183 13.94 -36.87 34.08
CA LYS A 183 13.66 -38.20 33.52
C LYS A 183 12.29 -38.26 32.85
N VAL A 184 11.27 -37.60 33.41
CA VAL A 184 9.94 -37.49 32.80
C VAL A 184 9.96 -36.62 31.54
N SER A 185 10.65 -35.47 31.53
CA SER A 185 10.80 -34.60 30.34
C SER A 185 11.45 -35.35 29.18
N ILE A 186 12.59 -35.99 29.42
CA ILE A 186 13.31 -36.79 28.41
C ILE A 186 12.41 -37.91 27.86
N LEU A 187 11.63 -38.59 28.72
CA LEU A 187 10.69 -39.62 28.27
C LEU A 187 9.50 -39.04 27.48
N ALA A 188 9.08 -37.81 27.77
CA ALA A 188 8.02 -37.11 27.02
C ALA A 188 8.53 -36.66 25.64
N GLU A 189 9.73 -36.09 25.57
CA GLU A 189 10.44 -35.72 24.33
C GLU A 189 10.63 -36.95 23.43
N ILE A 190 11.20 -38.04 23.94
CA ILE A 190 11.37 -39.29 23.18
C ILE A 190 10.04 -39.86 22.67
N LYS A 191 8.94 -39.72 23.43
CA LYS A 191 7.60 -40.13 22.96
C LYS A 191 7.09 -39.20 21.85
N HIS A 192 7.23 -37.90 22.02
CA HIS A 192 6.82 -36.90 21.04
C HIS A 192 7.58 -37.07 19.71
N ASP A 193 8.90 -37.23 19.75
CA ASP A 193 9.74 -37.42 18.58
C ASP A 193 9.42 -38.72 17.84
N LYS A 194 9.12 -39.80 18.58
CA LYS A 194 8.64 -41.05 17.98
C LYS A 194 7.31 -40.85 17.26
N VAL A 195 6.33 -40.21 17.89
CA VAL A 195 5.01 -39.93 17.28
C VAL A 195 5.17 -39.05 16.04
N SER A 196 5.91 -37.95 16.16
CA SER A 196 6.23 -37.03 15.07
C SER A 196 6.90 -37.74 13.89
N SER A 197 7.94 -38.55 14.15
CA SER A 197 8.61 -39.36 13.13
C SER A 197 7.66 -40.37 12.47
N THR A 198 6.79 -41.05 13.23
CA THR A 198 5.82 -41.99 12.64
C THR A 198 4.79 -41.29 11.75
N GLU A 199 4.30 -40.12 12.14
CA GLU A 199 3.36 -39.34 11.32
C GLU A 199 4.04 -38.75 10.07
N LEU A 200 5.26 -38.22 10.18
CA LEU A 200 6.04 -37.75 9.04
C LEU A 200 6.30 -38.89 8.03
N ASN A 201 6.64 -40.09 8.52
CA ASN A 201 6.80 -41.27 7.66
C ASN A 201 5.47 -41.65 6.99
N ARG A 202 4.36 -41.68 7.73
CA ARG A 202 3.02 -41.99 7.20
C ARG A 202 2.58 -40.99 6.12
N LEU A 203 2.77 -39.69 6.36
CA LEU A 203 2.48 -38.64 5.38
C LEU A 203 3.39 -38.73 4.15
N THR A 204 4.68 -39.02 4.33
CA THR A 204 5.63 -39.24 3.23
C THR A 204 5.24 -40.44 2.37
N GLU A 205 4.77 -41.53 2.98
CA GLU A 205 4.24 -42.69 2.25
C GLU A 205 2.96 -42.38 1.50
N LEU A 206 2.02 -41.63 2.09
CA LEU A 206 0.80 -41.20 1.41
C LEU A 206 1.12 -40.32 0.21
N PHE A 207 1.99 -39.32 0.37
CA PHE A 207 2.44 -38.46 -0.73
C PHE A 207 3.12 -39.26 -1.85
N LYS A 208 3.97 -40.24 -1.51
CA LYS A 208 4.58 -41.15 -2.50
C LYS A 208 3.52 -41.97 -3.25
N LYS A 209 2.50 -42.50 -2.56
CA LYS A 209 1.40 -43.25 -3.17
C LYS A 209 0.56 -42.36 -4.10
N GLU A 210 0.19 -41.16 -3.66
CA GLU A 210 -0.53 -40.17 -4.47
C GLU A 210 0.27 -39.75 -5.71
N GLN A 211 1.59 -39.52 -5.58
CA GLN A 211 2.46 -39.22 -6.71
C GLN A 211 2.52 -40.38 -7.71
N CYS A 212 2.68 -41.63 -7.25
CA CYS A 212 2.64 -42.81 -8.11
C CYS A 212 1.28 -42.98 -8.82
N ASP A 213 0.16 -42.73 -8.13
CA ASP A 213 -1.17 -42.77 -8.72
C ASP A 213 -1.39 -41.66 -9.76
N LEU A 214 -0.91 -40.44 -9.50
CA LEU A 214 -0.95 -39.33 -10.44
C LEU A 214 -0.11 -39.61 -11.69
N ASP A 215 1.11 -40.12 -11.53
CA ASP A 215 1.96 -40.48 -12.66
C ASP A 215 1.41 -41.69 -13.42
N ALA A 216 0.79 -42.67 -12.76
CA ALA A 216 0.06 -43.75 -13.43
C ALA A 216 -1.14 -43.23 -14.25
N ARG A 217 -1.92 -42.29 -13.71
CA ARG A 217 -3.03 -41.61 -14.44
C ARG A 217 -2.51 -40.81 -15.64
N LYS A 218 -1.46 -40.01 -15.45
CA LYS A 218 -0.81 -39.25 -16.53
C LYS A 218 -0.27 -40.19 -17.61
N ASN A 219 0.48 -41.22 -17.26
CA ASN A 219 1.02 -42.20 -18.21
C ASN A 219 -0.07 -42.93 -18.99
N LYS A 220 -1.20 -43.25 -18.34
CA LYS A 220 -2.38 -43.84 -18.99
C LYS A 220 -3.00 -42.87 -20.00
N GLU A 221 -3.11 -41.58 -19.66
CA GLU A 221 -3.66 -40.56 -20.55
C GLU A 221 -2.72 -40.21 -21.69
N THR A 222 -1.42 -40.04 -21.44
CA THR A 222 -0.40 -39.91 -22.49
C THR A 222 -0.41 -41.10 -23.43
N SER A 223 -0.56 -42.32 -22.91
CA SER A 223 -0.70 -43.53 -23.74
C SER A 223 -1.99 -43.53 -24.58
N ARG A 224 -3.09 -42.96 -24.07
CA ARG A 224 -4.35 -42.78 -24.81
C ARG A 224 -4.20 -41.77 -25.94
N LEU A 225 -3.60 -40.62 -25.65
CA LEU A 225 -3.32 -39.56 -26.63
C LEU A 225 -2.35 -40.02 -27.72
N LEU A 226 -1.27 -40.72 -27.36
CA LEU A 226 -0.34 -41.30 -28.34
C LEU A 226 -1.03 -42.32 -29.26
N LYS A 227 -1.93 -43.17 -28.73
CA LYS A 227 -2.73 -44.08 -29.55
C LYS A 227 -3.71 -43.35 -30.46
N HIS A 228 -4.33 -42.26 -30.00
CA HIS A 228 -5.21 -41.42 -30.81
C HIS A 228 -4.44 -40.77 -31.96
N GLN A 229 -3.32 -40.11 -31.66
CA GLN A 229 -2.43 -39.48 -32.64
C GLN A 229 -1.87 -40.51 -33.64
N ALA A 230 -1.52 -41.72 -33.20
CA ALA A 230 -1.13 -42.81 -34.10
C ALA A 230 -2.30 -43.22 -35.04
N GLY A 231 -3.53 -43.25 -34.55
CA GLY A 231 -4.72 -43.47 -35.37
C GLY A 231 -4.97 -42.36 -36.39
N GLU A 232 -4.88 -41.09 -35.97
CA GLU A 232 -5.04 -39.92 -36.83
C GLU A 232 -3.95 -39.83 -37.91
N THR A 233 -2.69 -40.10 -37.55
CA THR A 233 -1.58 -40.12 -38.52
C THR A 233 -1.70 -41.29 -39.51
N LEU A 234 -2.20 -42.46 -39.09
CA LEU A 234 -2.54 -43.56 -40.00
C LEU A 234 -3.70 -43.19 -40.93
N ALA A 235 -4.75 -42.53 -40.42
CA ALA A 235 -5.87 -42.05 -41.24
C ALA A 235 -5.44 -40.97 -42.24
N LEU A 236 -4.58 -40.05 -41.82
CA LEU A 236 -3.99 -39.02 -42.68
C LEU A 236 -3.09 -39.63 -43.76
N ASN A 237 -2.26 -40.61 -43.42
CA ASN A 237 -1.46 -41.37 -44.39
C ASN A 237 -2.36 -42.13 -45.38
N HIS A 238 -3.46 -42.74 -44.93
CA HIS A 238 -4.44 -43.36 -45.82
C HIS A 238 -5.11 -42.32 -46.75
N TYR A 239 -5.42 -41.13 -46.25
CA TYR A 239 -5.97 -40.04 -47.06
C TYR A 239 -4.98 -39.55 -48.12
N TYR A 240 -3.72 -39.30 -47.74
CA TYR A 240 -2.66 -38.96 -48.69
C TYR A 240 -2.39 -40.07 -49.70
N ASN A 241 -2.35 -41.33 -49.28
CA ASN A 241 -2.20 -42.48 -50.17
C ASN A 241 -3.36 -42.57 -51.17
N LYS A 242 -4.60 -42.29 -50.75
CA LYS A 242 -5.77 -42.26 -51.66
C LYS A 242 -5.68 -41.10 -52.66
N ILE A 243 -5.17 -39.93 -52.26
CA ILE A 243 -4.87 -38.82 -53.19
C ILE A 243 -3.76 -39.23 -54.17
N LEU A 244 -2.69 -39.85 -53.68
CA LEU A 244 -1.58 -40.33 -54.51
C LEU A 244 -2.06 -41.39 -55.50
N GLU A 245 -2.87 -42.36 -55.08
CA GLU A 245 -3.47 -43.40 -55.92
C GLU A 245 -4.37 -42.79 -57.00
N ASN A 246 -5.25 -41.84 -56.64
CA ASN A 246 -6.07 -41.10 -57.59
C ASN A 246 -5.21 -40.29 -58.58
N ASN A 247 -4.19 -39.57 -58.10
CA ASN A 247 -3.29 -38.79 -58.94
C ASN A 247 -2.47 -39.69 -59.88
N THR A 248 -1.98 -40.84 -59.41
CA THR A 248 -1.27 -41.82 -60.26
C THR A 248 -2.19 -42.47 -61.28
N SER A 249 -3.46 -42.73 -60.92
CA SER A 249 -4.49 -43.24 -61.84
C SER A 249 -4.80 -42.20 -62.92
N LEU A 250 -4.98 -40.92 -62.54
CA LEU A 250 -5.17 -39.82 -63.48
C LEU A 250 -3.95 -39.65 -64.40
N ILE A 251 -2.73 -39.68 -63.87
CA ILE A 251 -1.49 -39.63 -64.65
C ILE A 251 -1.41 -40.83 -65.61
N MET A 252 -1.83 -42.02 -65.19
CA MET A 252 -1.89 -43.21 -66.06
C MET A 252 -2.89 -43.01 -67.21
N VAL A 253 -4.10 -42.51 -66.93
CA VAL A 253 -5.12 -42.18 -67.95
C VAL A 253 -4.64 -41.08 -68.90
N MET A 254 -3.99 -40.04 -68.40
CA MET A 254 -3.38 -39.00 -69.24
C MET A 254 -2.23 -39.55 -70.10
N LYS A 255 -1.47 -40.52 -69.58
CA LYS A 255 -0.39 -41.17 -70.32
C LYS A 255 -0.92 -42.11 -71.40
N THR A 256 -1.98 -42.89 -71.14
CA THR A 256 -2.60 -43.76 -72.16
C THR A 256 -3.24 -42.94 -73.27
N THR A 257 -4.01 -41.89 -72.93
CA THR A 257 -4.58 -40.97 -73.94
C THR A 257 -3.49 -40.25 -74.74
N CYS A 258 -2.36 -39.87 -74.12
CA CYS A 258 -1.20 -39.36 -74.86
C CYS A 258 -0.53 -40.41 -75.76
N GLN A 259 -0.53 -41.69 -75.40
CA GLN A 259 -0.03 -42.78 -76.27
C GLN A 259 -0.99 -43.08 -77.42
N GLU A 260 -2.30 -43.06 -77.17
CA GLU A 260 -3.34 -43.16 -78.20
C GLU A 260 -3.24 -42.00 -79.20
N LEU A 261 -3.15 -40.76 -78.71
CA LEU A 261 -2.95 -39.57 -79.56
C LEU A 261 -1.64 -39.62 -80.37
N LYS A 262 -0.57 -40.20 -79.81
CA LYS A 262 0.69 -40.44 -80.55
C LYS A 262 0.53 -41.54 -81.60
N SER A 263 -0.27 -42.57 -81.33
CA SER A 263 -0.56 -43.64 -82.28
C SER A 263 -1.43 -43.13 -83.44
N THR A 264 -2.47 -42.33 -83.14
CA THR A 264 -3.34 -41.74 -84.17
C THR A 264 -2.62 -40.68 -84.99
N THR A 265 -1.78 -39.83 -84.40
CA THR A 265 -0.92 -38.92 -85.18
C THR A 265 0.06 -39.69 -86.06
N ALA A 266 0.75 -40.72 -85.55
CA ALA A 266 1.62 -41.56 -86.40
C ALA A 266 0.85 -42.27 -87.54
N GLN A 267 -0.42 -42.64 -87.32
CA GLN A 267 -1.27 -43.22 -88.35
C GLN A 267 -1.73 -42.17 -89.38
N VAL A 268 -2.04 -40.95 -88.95
CA VAL A 268 -2.36 -39.81 -89.83
C VAL A 268 -1.12 -39.36 -90.62
N ASP A 269 0.07 -39.31 -90.01
CA ASP A 269 1.33 -39.00 -90.70
C ASP A 269 1.65 -40.05 -91.77
N LYS A 270 1.36 -41.33 -91.50
CA LYS A 270 1.47 -42.38 -92.51
C LYS A 270 0.48 -42.18 -93.66
N GLN A 271 -0.78 -41.87 -93.36
CA GLN A 271 -1.78 -41.53 -94.38
C GLN A 271 -1.39 -40.26 -95.18
N LEU A 272 -0.79 -39.25 -94.55
CA LEU A 272 -0.25 -38.05 -95.21
C LEU A 272 0.96 -38.38 -96.08
N SER A 273 1.82 -39.32 -95.68
CA SER A 273 2.92 -39.83 -96.50
C SER A 273 2.42 -40.54 -97.76
N ASP A 274 1.43 -41.42 -97.62
CA ASP A 274 0.80 -42.13 -98.75
C ASP A 274 0.06 -41.15 -99.68
N LEU A 275 -0.66 -40.16 -99.11
CA LEU A 275 -1.33 -39.10 -99.87
C LEU A 275 -0.36 -38.15 -100.58
N THR A 276 0.80 -37.81 -99.98
CA THR A 276 1.81 -36.95 -100.63
C THR A 276 2.59 -37.66 -101.73
N SER A 277 2.74 -38.99 -101.65
CA SER A 277 3.21 -39.82 -102.76
C SER A 277 2.23 -39.76 -103.95
N ASN A 278 0.94 -40.02 -103.70
CA ASN A 278 -0.12 -39.95 -104.72
C ASN A 278 -0.28 -38.53 -105.31
N ASN A 279 -0.15 -37.48 -104.49
CA ASN A 279 -0.22 -36.09 -104.95
C ASN A 279 0.93 -35.72 -105.90
N LYS A 280 2.13 -36.31 -105.75
CA LYS A 280 3.23 -36.09 -106.70
C LYS A 280 2.92 -36.71 -108.07
N SER A 281 2.38 -37.93 -108.09
CA SER A 281 1.95 -38.57 -109.35
C SER A 281 0.83 -37.80 -110.05
N LEU A 282 -0.11 -37.21 -109.30
CA LEU A 282 -1.18 -36.40 -109.86
C LEU A 282 -0.70 -35.01 -110.30
N MET A 283 0.28 -34.42 -109.61
CA MET A 283 0.86 -33.12 -109.97
C MET A 283 1.48 -33.10 -111.37
N ASP A 284 2.17 -34.18 -111.76
CA ASP A 284 2.87 -34.22 -113.05
C ASP A 284 1.89 -34.43 -114.23
N SER A 285 0.79 -35.18 -114.05
CA SER A 285 -0.34 -35.15 -115.00
C SER A 285 -1.02 -33.78 -115.08
N LEU A 286 -1.11 -33.05 -113.95
CA LEU A 286 -1.81 -31.78 -113.85
C LEU A 286 -0.98 -30.59 -114.41
N LYS A 287 0.34 -30.73 -114.52
CA LYS A 287 1.21 -29.77 -115.24
C LYS A 287 1.02 -29.82 -116.75
N VAL A 288 0.80 -31.00 -117.33
CA VAL A 288 0.55 -31.16 -118.77
C VAL A 288 -0.80 -30.54 -119.13
N LEU A 289 -1.86 -30.88 -118.40
CA LEU A 289 -3.20 -30.33 -118.61
C LEU A 289 -3.26 -28.80 -118.41
N LYS A 290 -2.54 -28.24 -117.43
CA LYS A 290 -2.47 -26.78 -117.23
C LYS A 290 -1.72 -26.02 -118.32
N ALA A 291 -0.88 -26.68 -119.12
CA ALA A 291 -0.23 -26.06 -120.28
C ALA A 291 -1.19 -25.98 -121.49
N GLU A 292 -2.19 -26.86 -121.56
CA GLU A 292 -3.25 -26.84 -122.57
C GLU A 292 -4.38 -25.89 -122.15
N GLU A 293 -4.75 -25.86 -120.87
CA GLU A 293 -5.74 -24.95 -120.28
C GLU A 293 -5.40 -23.46 -120.54
N ARG A 294 -4.13 -23.06 -120.38
CA ARG A 294 -3.72 -21.66 -120.65
C ARG A 294 -3.89 -21.26 -122.12
N LYS A 295 -3.56 -22.17 -123.06
CA LYS A 295 -3.73 -21.92 -124.50
C LYS A 295 -5.20 -21.75 -124.87
N LEU A 296 -6.09 -22.52 -124.24
CA LEU A 296 -7.54 -22.39 -124.42
C LEU A 296 -8.08 -21.10 -123.79
N LEU A 297 -7.58 -20.70 -122.61
CA LEU A 297 -7.98 -19.45 -121.96
C LEU A 297 -7.56 -18.20 -122.76
N ASP A 298 -6.36 -18.16 -123.33
CA ASP A 298 -5.94 -17.03 -124.19
C ASP A 298 -6.85 -16.91 -125.44
N THR A 299 -7.27 -18.04 -126.04
CA THR A 299 -8.25 -18.02 -127.14
C THR A 299 -9.66 -17.63 -126.69
N LEU A 300 -10.06 -17.99 -125.47
CA LEU A 300 -11.37 -17.66 -124.91
C LEU A 300 -11.46 -16.16 -124.54
N GLU A 301 -10.38 -15.57 -124.03
CA GLU A 301 -10.35 -14.13 -123.73
C GLU A 301 -10.31 -13.27 -125.01
N SER A 302 -9.64 -13.74 -126.07
CA SER A 302 -9.79 -13.16 -127.42
C SER A 302 -11.23 -13.21 -127.90
N ALA A 303 -11.86 -14.40 -127.87
CA ALA A 303 -13.25 -14.57 -128.28
C ALA A 303 -14.24 -13.78 -127.41
N GLY A 304 -13.95 -13.57 -126.12
CA GLY A 304 -14.73 -12.73 -125.20
C GLY A 304 -14.63 -11.24 -125.51
N ARG A 305 -13.45 -10.75 -125.91
CA ARG A 305 -13.27 -9.39 -126.44
C ARG A 305 -14.05 -9.21 -127.75
N ASP A 306 -13.94 -10.15 -128.68
CA ASP A 306 -14.66 -10.13 -129.95
C ASP A 306 -16.18 -10.21 -129.75
N HIS A 307 -16.66 -11.05 -128.82
CA HIS A 307 -18.08 -11.13 -128.46
C HIS A 307 -18.60 -9.83 -127.84
N SER A 308 -17.79 -9.15 -127.02
CA SER A 308 -18.16 -7.86 -126.41
C SER A 308 -18.25 -6.75 -127.46
N GLN A 309 -17.32 -6.72 -128.43
CA GLN A 309 -17.39 -5.82 -129.59
C GLN A 309 -18.58 -6.15 -130.50
N LEU A 310 -18.90 -7.44 -130.69
CA LEU A 310 -20.06 -7.89 -131.45
C LEU A 310 -21.39 -7.54 -130.76
N LEU A 311 -21.47 -7.60 -129.42
CA LEU A 311 -22.63 -7.12 -128.67
C LEU A 311 -22.79 -5.60 -128.74
N TYR A 312 -21.70 -4.84 -128.66
CA TYR A 312 -21.72 -3.38 -128.82
C TYR A 312 -22.19 -2.99 -130.23
N THR A 313 -21.56 -3.54 -131.27
CA THR A 313 -21.97 -3.30 -132.66
C THR A 313 -23.38 -3.81 -132.98
N LYS A 314 -23.83 -4.92 -132.38
CA LYS A 314 -25.23 -5.40 -132.51
C LYS A 314 -26.23 -4.47 -131.82
N LYS A 315 -25.88 -3.84 -130.69
CA LYS A 315 -26.71 -2.80 -130.06
C LYS A 315 -26.74 -1.50 -130.86
N GLU A 316 -25.59 -1.04 -131.34
CA GLU A 316 -25.52 0.12 -132.24
C GLU A 316 -26.29 -0.15 -133.54
N LEU A 317 -26.17 -1.33 -134.14
CA LEU A 317 -26.91 -1.72 -135.33
C LEU A 317 -28.41 -1.87 -135.07
N ALA A 318 -28.84 -2.33 -133.89
CA ALA A 318 -30.25 -2.32 -133.50
C ALA A 318 -30.80 -0.89 -133.32
N TYR A 319 -30.02 0.00 -132.70
CA TYR A 319 -30.37 1.43 -132.58
C TYR A 319 -30.43 2.12 -133.95
N ARG A 320 -29.42 1.90 -134.81
CA ARG A 320 -29.39 2.42 -136.19
C ARG A 320 -30.50 1.84 -137.05
N ASN A 321 -30.85 0.56 -136.90
CA ASN A 321 -32.01 -0.01 -137.58
C ASN A 321 -33.31 0.62 -137.09
N GLY A 322 -33.50 0.84 -135.78
CA GLY A 322 -34.67 1.56 -135.27
C GLY A 322 -34.77 3.00 -135.80
N VAL A 323 -33.64 3.72 -135.89
CA VAL A 323 -33.57 5.05 -136.53
C VAL A 323 -33.85 4.96 -138.04
N LEU A 324 -33.35 3.94 -138.73
CA LEU A 324 -33.56 3.73 -140.17
C LEU A 324 -35.00 3.29 -140.48
N GLU A 325 -35.64 2.56 -139.59
CA GLU A 325 -37.03 2.12 -139.70
C GLU A 325 -37.99 3.28 -139.38
N ASN A 326 -37.68 4.12 -138.38
CA ASN A 326 -38.35 5.41 -138.19
C ASN A 326 -38.13 6.34 -139.40
N MET A 327 -36.91 6.47 -139.93
CA MET A 327 -36.65 7.27 -141.14
C MET A 327 -37.34 6.69 -142.38
N LYS A 328 -37.54 5.38 -142.47
CA LYS A 328 -38.38 4.76 -143.51
C LYS A 328 -39.84 5.13 -143.33
N TRP A 329 -40.38 5.08 -142.12
CA TRP A 329 -41.75 5.54 -141.84
C TRP A 329 -41.93 7.03 -142.12
N GLU A 330 -40.97 7.87 -141.74
CA GLU A 330 -40.94 9.30 -142.05
C GLU A 330 -40.81 9.54 -143.56
N LEU A 331 -39.98 8.76 -144.27
CA LEU A 331 -39.90 8.79 -145.73
C LEU A 331 -41.18 8.29 -146.41
N GLU A 332 -41.87 7.28 -145.89
CA GLU A 332 -43.12 6.77 -146.43
C GLU A 332 -44.24 7.81 -146.24
N VAL A 333 -44.30 8.45 -145.07
CA VAL A 333 -45.22 9.56 -144.78
C VAL A 333 -44.88 10.80 -145.61
N LEU A 334 -43.58 11.11 -145.79
CA LEU A 334 -43.13 12.17 -146.71
C LEU A 334 -43.46 11.83 -148.15
N ASN A 335 -43.31 10.58 -148.58
CA ASN A 335 -43.63 10.15 -149.94
C ASN A 335 -45.15 10.20 -150.17
N ILE A 336 -45.98 9.75 -149.23
CA ILE A 336 -47.44 9.88 -149.28
C ILE A 336 -47.89 11.36 -149.26
N THR A 337 -47.21 12.23 -148.52
CA THR A 337 -47.54 13.66 -148.51
C THR A 337 -47.04 14.39 -149.75
N VAL A 338 -45.88 14.02 -150.30
CA VAL A 338 -45.36 14.50 -151.60
C VAL A 338 -46.19 13.96 -152.76
N GLU A 339 -46.66 12.71 -152.73
CA GLU A 339 -47.63 12.19 -153.69
C GLU A 339 -48.93 12.97 -153.60
N LYS A 340 -49.51 13.16 -152.40
CA LYS A 340 -50.70 14.02 -152.24
C LYS A 340 -50.47 15.47 -152.66
N GLN A 341 -49.28 16.04 -152.46
CA GLN A 341 -48.95 17.39 -152.93
C GLN A 341 -48.70 17.44 -154.44
N THR A 342 -48.11 16.42 -155.05
CA THR A 342 -47.91 16.33 -156.51
C THR A 342 -49.19 15.96 -157.24
N GLU A 343 -50.10 15.20 -156.65
CA GLU A 343 -51.48 14.98 -157.12
C GLU A 343 -52.26 16.30 -157.11
N LYS A 344 -52.18 17.04 -155.99
CA LYS A 344 -52.74 18.41 -155.90
C LYS A 344 -52.09 19.35 -156.92
N ALA A 345 -50.77 19.34 -157.07
CA ALA A 345 -50.07 20.20 -158.03
C ALA A 345 -50.33 19.79 -159.49
N ARG A 346 -50.57 18.50 -159.78
CA ARG A 346 -51.03 18.02 -161.10
C ARG A 346 -52.45 18.44 -161.39
N ASN A 347 -53.35 18.40 -160.41
CA ASN A 347 -54.72 18.86 -160.57
C ASN A 347 -54.81 20.39 -160.66
N MET A 348 -54.01 21.13 -159.87
CA MET A 348 -53.80 22.56 -160.05
C MET A 348 -53.26 22.85 -161.45
N LYS A 349 -52.17 22.19 -161.89
CA LYS A 349 -51.66 22.34 -163.26
C LYS A 349 -52.67 21.98 -164.35
N LYS A 350 -53.53 20.98 -164.17
CA LYS A 350 -54.58 20.63 -165.13
C LYS A 350 -55.67 21.70 -165.19
N ASN A 351 -56.08 22.24 -164.03
CA ASN A 351 -57.05 23.35 -163.98
C ASN A 351 -56.43 24.63 -164.55
N GLU A 352 -55.22 24.98 -164.14
CA GLU A 352 -54.43 26.09 -164.71
C GLU A 352 -54.21 25.91 -166.23
N GLN A 353 -54.00 24.69 -166.73
CA GLN A 353 -53.93 24.42 -168.18
C GLN A 353 -55.29 24.54 -168.88
N ALA A 354 -56.39 24.19 -168.23
CA ALA A 354 -57.74 24.42 -168.77
C ALA A 354 -58.06 25.92 -168.82
N ASP A 355 -57.81 26.64 -167.72
CA ASP A 355 -57.99 28.09 -167.61
C ASP A 355 -57.04 28.84 -168.56
N LEU A 356 -55.78 28.38 -168.72
CA LEU A 356 -54.84 28.92 -169.71
C LEU A 356 -55.29 28.64 -171.13
N LEU A 357 -55.87 27.48 -171.45
CA LEU A 357 -56.41 27.22 -172.79
C LEU A 357 -57.60 28.14 -173.09
N GLU A 358 -58.50 28.36 -172.12
CA GLU A 358 -59.59 29.32 -172.28
C GLU A 358 -59.08 30.77 -172.38
N MET A 359 -58.02 31.13 -171.63
CA MET A 359 -57.36 32.43 -171.73
C MET A 359 -56.58 32.60 -173.03
N ILE A 360 -55.95 31.55 -173.56
CA ILE A 360 -55.21 31.59 -174.84
C ILE A 360 -56.19 31.81 -175.98
N VAL A 361 -57.34 31.13 -176.02
CA VAL A 361 -58.39 31.39 -177.03
C VAL A 361 -58.82 32.87 -177.00
N LYS A 362 -59.04 33.44 -175.80
CA LYS A 362 -59.38 34.87 -175.63
C LYS A 362 -58.21 35.83 -175.92
N MET A 363 -56.97 35.42 -175.69
CA MET A 363 -55.77 36.21 -176.01
C MET A 363 -55.41 36.14 -177.49
N GLU A 364 -55.72 35.06 -178.20
CA GLU A 364 -55.55 34.98 -179.66
C GLU A 364 -56.56 35.90 -180.35
N GLU A 365 -57.82 35.91 -179.90
CA GLU A 365 -58.82 36.91 -180.31
C GLU A 365 -58.32 38.37 -180.08
N LEU A 366 -57.55 38.62 -179.00
CA LEU A 366 -57.02 39.94 -178.65
C LEU A 366 -55.70 40.31 -179.34
N ASN A 367 -54.76 39.38 -179.51
CA ASN A 367 -53.46 39.63 -180.14
C ASN A 367 -53.61 39.92 -181.63
N VAL A 368 -54.58 39.30 -182.30
CA VAL A 368 -54.99 39.65 -183.67
C VAL A 368 -55.43 41.13 -183.77
N ILE A 369 -55.90 41.73 -182.68
CA ILE A 369 -56.25 43.16 -182.59
C ILE A 369 -55.04 44.02 -182.17
N LEU A 370 -54.11 43.49 -181.36
CA LEU A 370 -53.01 44.24 -180.74
C LEU A 370 -51.75 44.38 -181.62
N GLU A 371 -51.43 43.40 -182.48
CA GLU A 371 -50.34 43.52 -183.46
C GLU A 371 -50.58 44.66 -184.47
N LEU A 372 -51.86 44.96 -184.73
CA LEU A 372 -52.32 46.12 -185.51
C LEU A 372 -51.95 47.48 -184.87
N ILE A 373 -51.49 47.51 -183.61
CA ILE A 373 -51.24 48.76 -182.85
C ILE A 373 -49.75 48.95 -182.50
N LEU A 374 -49.07 47.95 -181.91
CA LEU A 374 -47.80 48.20 -181.18
C LEU A 374 -46.62 48.62 -182.07
N ASN A 375 -46.65 48.27 -183.36
CA ASN A 375 -45.68 48.70 -184.36
C ASN A 375 -45.61 50.24 -184.52
N HIS A 376 -46.58 50.98 -183.97
CA HIS A 376 -46.63 52.44 -184.01
C HIS A 376 -45.74 53.16 -182.98
N LEU A 377 -45.40 52.54 -181.84
CA LEU A 377 -44.85 53.26 -180.67
C LEU A 377 -43.33 53.20 -180.49
N ARG A 378 -42.65 52.12 -180.90
CA ARG A 378 -41.23 51.87 -180.54
C ARG A 378 -40.22 52.88 -181.09
N LEU A 379 -40.64 53.77 -181.99
CA LEU A 379 -39.82 54.82 -182.58
C LEU A 379 -39.45 55.99 -181.62
N ARG A 380 -39.76 55.90 -180.31
CA ARG A 380 -39.85 57.08 -179.39
C ARG A 380 -38.87 57.19 -178.21
N MET A 381 -38.24 56.13 -177.68
CA MET A 381 -37.81 56.13 -176.25
C MET A 381 -36.30 56.23 -175.94
N ASN A 382 -35.39 56.14 -176.91
CA ASN A 382 -33.94 55.98 -176.65
C ASN A 382 -33.22 57.30 -176.27
N GLU A 383 -33.82 58.13 -175.41
CA GLU A 383 -33.46 59.55 -175.24
C GLU A 383 -33.00 59.96 -173.81
N ALA A 384 -32.99 59.08 -172.79
CA ALA A 384 -33.07 59.52 -171.38
C ALA A 384 -31.93 59.18 -170.36
N ASP A 385 -31.28 58.01 -170.37
CA ASP A 385 -30.55 57.44 -169.19
C ASP A 385 -29.19 58.07 -168.77
N SER A 386 -28.97 59.37 -169.03
CA SER A 386 -27.69 60.09 -168.83
C SER A 386 -27.12 60.24 -167.39
N THR A 387 -27.93 60.13 -166.33
CA THR A 387 -27.90 61.20 -165.30
C THR A 387 -27.44 60.88 -163.86
N LEU A 388 -27.48 59.63 -163.39
CA LEU A 388 -27.49 59.33 -161.93
C LEU A 388 -26.14 59.23 -161.18
N ALA A 389 -25.00 59.35 -161.85
CA ALA A 389 -23.69 58.94 -161.30
C ALA A 389 -23.08 59.84 -160.18
N ILE A 390 -23.79 60.86 -159.70
CA ILE A 390 -23.18 62.04 -159.04
C ILE A 390 -23.01 61.94 -157.50
N MET A 391 -23.83 61.17 -156.77
CA MET A 391 -24.00 61.37 -155.31
C MET A 391 -23.00 60.68 -154.35
N ARG A 392 -22.00 59.93 -154.83
CA ARG A 392 -21.14 59.05 -153.99
C ARG A 392 -20.05 59.76 -153.12
N GLN A 393 -20.15 61.07 -152.84
CA GLN A 393 -19.02 61.88 -152.31
C GLN A 393 -19.11 62.35 -150.82
N ILE A 394 -20.01 61.76 -150.03
CA ILE A 394 -19.69 61.03 -148.77
C ILE A 394 -18.62 61.59 -147.77
N HIS A 395 -19.07 61.97 -146.54
CA HIS A 395 -18.95 61.18 -145.28
C HIS A 395 -17.60 60.92 -144.50
N TRP A 396 -16.62 61.84 -144.41
CA TRP A 396 -15.23 61.53 -143.93
C TRP A 396 -14.72 62.00 -142.50
N GLN A 397 -15.51 62.45 -141.50
CA GLN A 397 -14.92 63.17 -140.30
C GLN A 397 -15.39 62.80 -138.83
N LEU A 398 -14.46 62.27 -137.97
CA LEU A 398 -14.33 62.34 -136.44
C LEU A 398 -15.02 61.30 -135.46
N GLY A 399 -14.56 61.17 -134.16
CA GLY A 399 -15.15 60.31 -133.04
C GLY A 399 -14.45 60.27 -131.61
N LYS A 400 -15.07 59.75 -130.49
CA LYS A 400 -14.48 59.41 -129.11
C LYS A 400 -15.45 58.91 -127.93
N ARG A 401 -14.87 58.46 -126.77
CA ARG A 401 -15.34 58.44 -125.29
C ARG A 401 -16.21 57.27 -124.69
N ASP A 402 -16.40 56.95 -123.36
CA ASP A 402 -15.87 57.31 -121.97
C ASP A 402 -16.11 56.18 -120.84
N LYS A 403 -16.13 56.46 -119.48
CA LYS A 403 -16.27 55.53 -118.28
C LYS A 403 -17.05 56.09 -117.03
N ARG A 404 -17.75 55.25 -116.20
CA ARG A 404 -17.99 55.29 -114.68
C ARG A 404 -19.38 54.74 -114.22
N LEU A 405 -19.47 53.68 -113.36
CA LEU A 405 -20.63 53.41 -112.44
C LEU A 405 -20.52 52.23 -111.40
N GLU A 406 -19.46 51.40 -111.38
CA GLU A 406 -19.46 50.07 -110.71
C GLU A 406 -18.75 49.98 -109.33
N PHE A 407 -19.26 50.52 -108.21
CA PHE A 407 -18.49 50.47 -106.92
C PHE A 407 -19.21 50.12 -105.59
N ASP A 408 -20.55 50.05 -105.48
CA ASP A 408 -21.23 49.94 -104.16
C ASP A 408 -21.87 48.58 -103.80
N ASP A 409 -22.06 47.64 -104.73
CA ASP A 409 -22.89 46.44 -104.47
C ASP A 409 -22.20 45.35 -103.61
N LEU A 410 -20.87 45.20 -103.67
CA LEU A 410 -20.16 44.06 -103.04
C LEU A 410 -20.12 44.08 -101.50
N PHE A 411 -20.41 45.20 -100.83
CA PHE A 411 -20.29 45.29 -99.36
C PHE A 411 -21.47 44.64 -98.61
N ARG A 412 -22.59 44.39 -99.30
CA ARG A 412 -23.82 43.86 -98.68
C ARG A 412 -23.76 42.35 -98.41
N ASP A 413 -23.14 41.59 -99.30
CA ASP A 413 -23.18 40.12 -99.26
C ASP A 413 -22.39 39.55 -98.05
N THR A 414 -21.27 40.15 -97.67
CA THR A 414 -20.42 39.65 -96.57
C THR A 414 -21.06 39.75 -95.17
N SER A 415 -22.05 40.63 -94.96
CA SER A 415 -22.75 40.70 -93.66
C SER A 415 -23.85 39.63 -93.51
N LEU A 416 -24.28 39.02 -94.63
CA LEU A 416 -25.35 38.03 -94.67
C LEU A 416 -24.85 36.66 -94.18
N ASP A 417 -23.60 36.30 -94.49
CA ASP A 417 -22.96 35.06 -94.07
C ASP A 417 -22.69 34.99 -92.55
N GLU A 418 -22.24 36.10 -91.94
CA GLU A 418 -21.98 36.19 -90.49
C GLU A 418 -23.27 35.96 -89.67
N LEU A 419 -24.42 36.47 -90.15
CA LEU A 419 -25.72 36.30 -89.49
C LEU A 419 -26.22 34.85 -89.59
N ASN A 420 -26.02 34.20 -90.75
CA ASN A 420 -26.36 32.79 -90.96
C ASN A 420 -25.54 31.86 -90.03
N PHE A 421 -24.28 32.18 -89.77
CA PHE A 421 -23.43 31.42 -88.84
C PHE A 421 -23.94 31.50 -87.39
N GLN A 422 -24.35 32.69 -86.92
CA GLN A 422 -24.90 32.86 -85.58
C GLN A 422 -26.23 32.12 -85.39
N LEU A 423 -27.09 32.09 -86.41
CA LEU A 423 -28.37 31.39 -86.37
C LEU A 423 -28.20 29.89 -86.15
N CYS A 424 -27.24 29.25 -86.84
CA CYS A 424 -26.95 27.83 -86.68
C CYS A 424 -26.53 27.47 -85.24
N ASN A 425 -25.69 28.32 -84.62
CA ASN A 425 -25.18 28.12 -83.27
C ASN A 425 -26.32 28.18 -82.21
N VAL A 426 -27.32 29.04 -82.40
CA VAL A 426 -28.50 29.13 -81.52
C VAL A 426 -29.40 27.89 -81.64
N ILE A 427 -29.57 27.34 -82.86
CA ILE A 427 -30.34 26.10 -83.08
C ILE A 427 -29.70 24.92 -82.34
N GLU A 428 -28.38 24.79 -82.41
CA GLU A 428 -27.64 23.72 -81.74
C GLU A 428 -27.74 23.80 -80.20
N GLN A 429 -27.66 25.02 -79.63
CA GLN A 429 -27.88 25.25 -78.19
C GLN A 429 -29.32 24.91 -77.77
N ARG A 430 -30.34 25.25 -78.57
CA ARG A 430 -31.75 24.89 -78.31
C ARG A 430 -31.90 23.37 -78.23
N GLU A 431 -31.36 22.62 -79.19
CA GLU A 431 -31.41 21.15 -79.16
C GLU A 431 -30.73 20.55 -77.93
N LEU A 432 -29.55 21.06 -77.55
CA LEU A 432 -28.84 20.59 -76.35
C LEU A 432 -29.68 20.79 -75.08
N VAL A 433 -30.34 21.94 -74.93
CA VAL A 433 -31.26 22.22 -73.81
C VAL A 433 -32.46 21.28 -73.87
N THR A 434 -33.09 21.08 -75.03
CA THR A 434 -34.25 20.18 -75.16
C THR A 434 -33.89 18.72 -74.86
N ARG A 435 -32.73 18.23 -75.31
CA ARG A 435 -32.22 16.89 -74.93
C ARG A 435 -31.96 16.78 -73.42
N ARG A 436 -31.52 17.85 -72.76
CA ARG A 436 -31.27 17.87 -71.32
C ARG A 436 -32.58 17.87 -70.51
N TYR A 437 -33.61 18.58 -70.97
CA TYR A 437 -34.96 18.52 -70.39
C TYR A 437 -35.63 17.16 -70.60
N LYS A 438 -35.50 16.54 -71.79
CA LYS A 438 -35.97 15.17 -72.05
C LYS A 438 -35.44 14.16 -71.01
N ARG A 439 -34.13 14.15 -70.78
CA ARG A 439 -33.51 13.29 -69.74
C ARG A 439 -33.97 13.63 -68.32
N LEU A 440 -34.26 14.90 -68.02
CA LEU A 440 -34.76 15.30 -66.70
C LEU A 440 -36.17 14.74 -66.44
N LEU A 441 -37.03 14.76 -67.48
CA LEU A 441 -38.38 14.20 -67.43
C LEU A 441 -38.36 12.66 -67.35
N GLU A 442 -37.50 12.00 -68.15
CA GLU A 442 -37.26 10.56 -68.06
C GLU A 442 -36.79 10.13 -66.66
N ASN A 443 -35.88 10.89 -66.03
CA ASN A 443 -35.46 10.64 -64.65
C ASN A 443 -36.61 10.77 -63.63
N HIS A 444 -37.60 11.65 -63.89
CA HIS A 444 -38.82 11.78 -63.11
C HIS A 444 -39.95 10.82 -63.55
N HIS A 445 -39.66 9.86 -64.44
CA HIS A 445 -40.59 8.82 -64.92
C HIS A 445 -41.83 9.39 -65.63
N LEU A 446 -41.65 10.51 -66.34
CA LEU A 446 -42.65 11.12 -67.23
C LEU A 446 -42.07 11.17 -68.65
N HIS A 447 -42.77 10.60 -69.63
CA HIS A 447 -42.35 10.72 -71.03
C HIS A 447 -42.92 12.00 -71.66
N MET A 448 -42.16 12.59 -72.61
CA MET A 448 -42.57 13.83 -73.30
C MET A 448 -43.86 13.69 -74.12
N GLU A 449 -44.27 12.46 -74.44
CA GLU A 449 -45.50 12.18 -75.17
C GLU A 449 -46.74 12.31 -74.26
N ASP A 450 -46.57 12.14 -72.94
CA ASP A 450 -47.65 12.22 -71.94
C ASP A 450 -47.98 13.66 -71.49
N THR A 451 -47.13 14.64 -71.81
CA THR A 451 -47.30 16.05 -71.40
C THR A 451 -48.06 16.90 -72.41
N GLY A 452 -48.49 16.33 -73.54
CA GLY A 452 -49.24 17.02 -74.60
C GLY A 452 -48.43 18.08 -75.35
N PHE A 453 -47.09 18.03 -75.29
CA PHE A 453 -46.22 19.07 -75.84
C PHE A 453 -45.48 18.60 -77.11
N GLU A 454 -46.01 18.95 -78.27
CA GLU A 454 -45.35 18.66 -79.56
C GLU A 454 -44.09 19.53 -79.74
N GLN A 455 -42.97 18.89 -80.07
CA GLN A 455 -41.69 19.57 -80.28
C GLN A 455 -41.57 20.02 -81.75
N GLN A 456 -41.72 21.32 -82.02
CA GLN A 456 -41.44 21.91 -83.35
C GLN A 456 -39.98 21.64 -83.78
N ASN A 457 -39.83 21.00 -84.95
CA ASN A 457 -38.56 20.69 -85.59
C ASN A 457 -37.89 21.97 -86.14
N ALA A 458 -36.57 21.90 -86.36
CA ALA A 458 -35.79 23.05 -86.84
C ALA A 458 -36.23 23.54 -88.24
N ASP A 459 -36.71 22.65 -89.10
CA ASP A 459 -37.14 22.98 -90.47
C ASP A 459 -38.45 23.79 -90.53
N ASP A 460 -39.34 23.66 -89.53
CA ASP A 460 -40.60 24.41 -89.50
C ASP A 460 -40.35 25.90 -89.17
N ILE A 461 -39.38 26.18 -88.31
CA ILE A 461 -38.96 27.55 -87.95
C ILE A 461 -38.36 28.29 -89.15
N LEU A 462 -37.69 27.57 -90.06
CA LEU A 462 -37.14 28.14 -91.30
C LEU A 462 -38.21 28.42 -92.37
N ARG A 463 -39.38 27.77 -92.31
CA ARG A 463 -40.53 28.10 -93.17
C ARG A 463 -41.15 29.43 -92.78
N ASP A 464 -41.43 29.63 -91.49
CA ASP A 464 -42.05 30.88 -91.00
C ASP A 464 -41.13 32.10 -91.25
N ALA A 465 -39.80 31.92 -91.12
CA ALA A 465 -38.83 32.97 -91.40
C ALA A 465 -38.79 33.43 -92.88
N ARG A 466 -39.07 32.54 -93.85
CA ARG A 466 -39.08 32.92 -95.28
C ARG A 466 -40.35 33.61 -95.73
N VAL A 467 -41.49 33.36 -95.08
CA VAL A 467 -42.78 34.00 -95.41
C VAL A 467 -42.73 35.51 -95.15
N LEU A 468 -41.97 35.96 -94.13
CA LEU A 468 -41.84 37.37 -93.79
C LEU A 468 -41.08 38.21 -94.85
N ASN A 469 -40.15 37.62 -95.61
CA ASN A 469 -39.38 38.35 -96.62
C ASN A 469 -40.18 38.77 -97.87
N VAL A 470 -41.39 38.24 -98.07
CA VAL A 470 -42.27 38.67 -99.18
C VAL A 470 -43.15 39.87 -98.78
N ILE A 471 -43.38 40.10 -97.48
CA ILE A 471 -44.22 41.21 -97.00
C ILE A 471 -43.48 42.55 -97.05
N VAL A 472 -42.14 42.56 -97.02
CA VAL A 472 -41.32 43.79 -96.93
C VAL A 472 -41.01 44.42 -98.30
N ASN A 473 -41.20 43.72 -99.42
CA ASN A 473 -41.02 44.28 -100.78
C ASN A 473 -42.26 45.01 -101.33
N GLU A 474 -43.27 45.27 -100.49
CA GLU A 474 -44.29 46.30 -100.74
C GLU A 474 -44.24 47.39 -99.65
N ASN A 475 -43.10 48.10 -99.55
CA ASN A 475 -43.01 49.57 -99.42
C ASN A 475 -41.62 50.08 -99.80
#